data_AF-A0A1I6ZW00-F1
#
_entry.id   AF-A0A1I6ZW00-F1
#
_cell.length_a   1.000
_cell.length_b   1.000
_cell.length_c   1.000
_cell.angle_alpha   90.00
_cell.angle_beta   90.00
_cell.angle_gamma   90.00
#
_symmetry.space_group_name_H-M   'P 1'
#
loop_
_entity.id
_entity.type
_entity.pdbx_description
1 polymer ?
#
loop_
_entity_poly.entity_id
_entity_poly.type
_entity_poly.pdbx_seq_one_letter_code
_entity_poly.pdbx_strand_id
1 'polypeptide(L)' 'MNYYCKKTHGIPALFSFFIPGLGQLVKGDLLKALGIWIAFVVTSALHIFGIGYLIWLIIWVWQLYDAYNA' A
#
# COMPACT_ATOMS: atom_id res chain seq x y z
N MET A 1 -28.70 9.46 -16.42
CA MET A 1 -28.30 8.98 -15.08
C MET A 1 -26.93 8.34 -15.25
N ASN A 2 -25.86 9.07 -14.97
CA ASN A 2 -24.50 8.55 -15.12
C ASN A 2 -24.29 7.47 -14.06
N TYR A 3 -24.22 6.21 -14.47
CA TYR A 3 -23.77 5.12 -13.62
C TYR A 3 -22.29 5.36 -13.33
N TYR A 4 -21.99 6.01 -12.21
CA TYR A 4 -20.65 6.00 -11.63
C TYR A 4 -20.34 4.54 -11.25
N CYS A 5 -19.78 3.80 -12.20
CA CYS A 5 -19.15 2.51 -11.92
C CYS A 5 -18.01 2.82 -10.95
N LYS A 6 -18.21 2.55 -9.64
CA LYS A 6 -17.11 2.41 -8.70
C LYS A 6 -16.23 1.32 -9.29
N LYS A 7 -15.20 1.72 -10.04
CA LYS A 7 -14.17 0.82 -10.52
C LYS A 7 -13.51 0.24 -9.28
N THR A 8 -13.89 -0.97 -8.91
CA THR A 8 -13.15 -1.75 -7.92
C THR A 8 -11.78 -2.00 -8.54
N HIS A 9 -10.78 -1.27 -8.07
CA HIS A 9 -9.41 -1.30 -8.56
C HIS A 9 -8.68 -2.52 -7.99
N GLY A 10 -9.18 -3.72 -8.30
CA GLY A 10 -8.56 -4.98 -7.89
C GLY A 10 -7.15 -5.18 -8.46
N ILE A 11 -6.88 -4.61 -9.65
CA ILE A 11 -5.56 -4.67 -10.29
C ILE A 11 -4.50 -3.88 -9.51
N PRO A 12 -4.73 -2.61 -9.12
CA PRO A 12 -3.83 -1.88 -8.21
C PRO A 12 -3.62 -2.58 -6.87
N ALA A 13 -4.66 -3.17 -6.28
CA ALA A 13 -4.52 -3.95 -5.06
C ALA A 13 -3.61 -5.17 -5.26
N LEU A 14 -3.82 -5.95 -6.32
CA LEU A 14 -2.94 -7.08 -6.67
C LEU A 14 -1.48 -6.63 -6.87
N PHE A 15 -1.24 -5.49 -7.50
CA PHE A 15 0.12 -4.95 -7.63
C PHE A 15 0.74 -4.56 -6.29
N SER A 16 -0.02 -3.92 -5.39
CA SER A 16 0.43 -3.60 -4.02
C SER A 16 0.65 -4.84 -3.14
N PHE A 17 -0.04 -5.95 -3.41
CA PHE A 17 0.16 -7.22 -2.72
C PHE A 17 1.56 -7.78 -2.98
N PHE A 18 1.99 -7.81 -4.25
CA PHE A 18 3.31 -8.32 -4.64
C PHE A 18 4.43 -7.35 -4.33
N ILE A 19 4.23 -6.05 -4.61
CA ILE A 19 5.23 -5.02 -4.37
C ILE A 19 4.57 -3.85 -3.64
N PRO A 20 4.92 -3.61 -2.37
CA PRO A 20 4.45 -2.45 -1.61
C PRO A 20 4.63 -1.15 -2.39
N GLY A 21 3.62 -0.27 -2.40
CA GLY A 21 3.65 1.02 -3.08
C GLY A 21 3.36 0.98 -4.59
N LEU A 22 3.36 -0.18 -5.23
CA LEU A 22 3.19 -0.28 -6.69
C LEU A 22 1.74 0.01 -7.12
N GLY A 23 0.75 -0.39 -6.32
CA GLY A 23 -0.65 0.00 -6.56
C GLY A 23 -0.89 1.50 -6.47
N GLN A 24 -0.09 2.23 -5.68
CA GLN A 24 -0.14 3.70 -5.64
C GLN A 24 0.49 4.32 -6.89
N LEU A 25 1.56 3.72 -7.43
CA LEU A 25 2.15 4.13 -8.71
C LEU A 25 1.20 3.93 -9.89
N VAL A 26 0.45 2.82 -9.92
CA VAL A 26 -0.56 2.56 -10.97
C VAL A 26 -1.70 3.59 -10.93
N LYS A 27 -1.97 4.16 -9.75
CA LYS A 27 -2.92 5.26 -9.58
C LYS A 27 -2.34 6.64 -9.94
N GLY A 28 -1.04 6.73 -10.19
CA GLY A 28 -0.32 7.99 -10.41
C GLY A 28 0.11 8.73 -9.13
N ASP A 29 -0.13 8.15 -7.96
CA ASP A 29 0.18 8.75 -6.65
C ASP A 29 1.61 8.42 -6.19
N LEU A 30 2.58 9.09 -6.81
CA LEU A 30 4.01 8.87 -6.56
C LEU A 30 4.45 9.22 -5.13
N LEU A 31 3.83 10.27 -4.54
CA LEU A 31 4.10 10.66 -3.15
C LEU A 31 3.65 9.61 -2.14
N LYS A 32 2.50 8.95 -2.37
CA LYS A 32 2.02 7.87 -1.49
C LYS A 32 2.90 6.62 -1.62
N ALA A 33 3.30 6.27 -2.84
CA ALA A 33 4.23 5.17 -3.08
C ALA A 33 5.56 5.38 -2.32
N LEU A 34 6.12 6.59 -2.42
CA LEU A 34 7.34 6.96 -1.71
C LEU A 34 7.16 6.93 -0.19
N GLY A 35 6.02 7.43 0.31
CA GLY A 35 5.69 7.38 1.74
C GLY A 35 5.62 5.96 2.29
N ILE A 36 5.04 5.02 1.53
CA ILE A 36 5.01 3.59 1.88
C ILE A 36 6.45 3.04 1.93
N TRP A 37 7.29 3.32 0.94
CA TRP A 37 8.66 2.81 0.95
C TRP A 37 9.49 3.33 2.12
N ILE A 38 9.38 4.62 2.43
CA ILE A 38 10.04 5.21 3.61
C ILE A 38 9.52 4.55 4.89
N ALA A 39 8.20 4.34 5.01
CA ALA A 39 7.62 3.67 6.16
C ALA A 39 8.16 2.24 6.31
N PHE A 40 8.31 1.49 5.21
CA PHE A 40 8.93 0.16 5.21
C PHE A 40 10.40 0.21 5.66
N VAL A 41 11.19 1.20 5.20
CA VAL A 41 12.60 1.36 5.64
C VAL A 41 12.66 1.66 7.14
N VAL A 42 11.85 2.59 7.65
CA VAL A 42 11.82 2.92 9.08
C VAL A 42 11.38 1.71 9.90
N THR A 43 10.37 0.98 9.44
CA THR A 43 9.86 -0.21 10.13
C THR A 43 10.87 -1.36 10.08
N SER A 44 11.73 -1.43 9.06
CA SER A 44 12.82 -2.41 8.98
C SER A 44 13.85 -2.22 10.11
N ALA A 45 14.14 -0.98 10.52
CA ALA A 45 15.01 -0.74 11.68
C ALA A 45 14.37 -1.24 13.00
N LEU A 46 13.04 -1.18 13.09
CA LEU A 46 12.27 -1.68 14.24
C LEU A 46 12.17 -3.22 14.28
N HIS A 47 12.56 -3.94 13.22
CA HIS A 47 12.59 -5.41 13.23
C HIS A 47 13.62 -5.96 14.21
N ILE A 48 14.68 -5.20 14.53
CA ILE A 48 15.70 -5.57 15.53
C ILE A 48 15.07 -5.86 16.89
N PHE A 49 13.97 -5.17 17.22
CA PHE A 49 13.24 -5.32 18.48
C PHE A 49 12.06 -6.31 18.38
N GLY A 50 11.87 -7.01 17.26
CA GLY A 50 10.76 -7.93 17.00
C GLY A 50 9.41 -7.26 16.71
N ILE A 51 9.18 -6.05 17.23
CA ILE A 51 7.93 -5.30 17.06
C ILE A 51 7.74 -4.82 15.60
N GLY A 52 8.84 -4.63 14.87
CA GLY A 52 8.81 -4.23 13.46
C GLY A 52 7.98 -5.17 12.57
N TYR A 53 7.90 -6.46 12.91
CA TYR A 53 7.14 -7.44 12.11
C TYR A 53 5.64 -7.18 12.12
N LEU A 54 5.08 -6.82 13.30
CA LEU A 54 3.65 -6.51 13.44
C LEU A 54 3.29 -5.21 12.74
N ILE A 55 4.12 -4.18 12.92
CA ILE A 55 3.90 -2.86 12.29
C ILE A 55 3.99 -3.00 10.77
N TRP A 56 4.94 -3.79 10.26
CA TRP A 56 5.11 -4.05 8.84
C TRP A 56 3.88 -4.70 8.22
N LEU A 57 3.29 -5.70 8.90
CA LEU A 57 2.09 -6.39 8.45
C LEU A 57 0.88 -5.44 8.43
N ILE A 58 0.74 -4.58 9.45
CA ILE A 58 -0.32 -3.56 9.50
C ILE A 58 -0.19 -2.58 8.34
N ILE A 59 1.00 -2.03 8.11
CA ILE A 59 1.26 -1.10 6.99
C ILE A 59 0.97 -1.79 5.66
N TRP A 60 1.34 -3.06 5.52
CA TRP A 60 1.12 -3.84 4.30
C TRP A 60 -0.37 -4.07 4.00
N VAL A 61 -1.18 -4.41 5.00
CA VAL A 61 -2.64 -4.55 4.81
C VAL A 61 -3.30 -3.20 4.54
N TRP A 62 -2.87 -2.14 5.23
CA TRP A 62 -3.43 -0.80 5.07
C TRP A 62 -3.21 -0.24 3.66
N GLN A 63 -2.00 -0.36 3.11
CA GLN A 63 -1.75 0.08 1.71
C GLN A 63 -2.56 -0.73 0.69
N LEU A 64 -2.89 -1.99 0.99
CA LEU A 64 -3.65 -2.87 0.12
C LEU A 64 -5.11 -2.43 0.09
N TYR A 65 -5.66 -2.11 1.28
CA TYR A 65 -6.98 -1.52 1.41
C TYR A 65 -7.08 -0.16 0.71
N ASP A 66 -6.08 0.72 0.88
CA ASP A 66 -6.02 2.01 0.18
C ASP A 66 -5.90 1.84 -1.34
N ALA A 67 -5.08 0.88 -1.79
CA ALA A 67 -4.96 0.53 -3.21
C ALA A 67 -6.25 -0.10 -3.78
N TYR A 68 -7.06 -0.76 -2.96
CA TYR A 68 -8.35 -1.31 -3.38
C TYR A 68 -9.47 -0.27 -3.43
N ASN A 69 -9.51 0.63 -2.44
CA ASN A 69 -10.66 1.50 -2.19
C ASN A 69 -10.55 2.90 -2.80
N ALA A 70 -9.35 3.34 -3.20
CA ALA A 70 -9.18 4.54 -4.06
C ALA A 70 -9.49 4.24 -5.53
#